data_AF-K1QT67-F1
#
_entry.id   AF-K1QT67-F1
#
_cell.length_a   1.000
_cell.length_b   1.000
_cell.length_c   1.000
_cell.angle_alpha   90.00
_cell.angle_beta   90.00
_cell.angle_gamma   90.00
#
_symmetry.space_group_name_H-M   'P 1'
#
loop_
_entity.id
_entity.type
_entity.pdbx_description
1 polymer ?
#
loop_
_entity_poly.entity_id
_entity_poly.type
_entity_poly.pdbx_seq_one_letter_code
_entity_poly.pdbx_strand_id
1 'polypeptide(L)'
;MKGTPAAPKCGFSNAVVQILDFHGVKQYDSFNVLEDEDLRQGIKEYSNWPTIPQVFIDGEFVGGCDLMLEMHKNGELVDELQKVGIKSALLDKKDEGS
;
A
#
# COMPACT_ATOMS: atom_id res chain seq x y z
N MET A 1 2.63 1.62 -8.68
CA MET A 1 3.58 2.54 -7.98
C MET A 1 4.57 3.15 -8.99
N LYS A 2 5.40 4.13 -8.59
CA LYS A 2 6.48 4.67 -9.44
C LYS A 2 7.83 4.03 -9.06
N GLY A 3 8.38 3.20 -9.94
CA GLY A 3 9.51 2.31 -9.66
C GLY A 3 9.04 0.95 -9.17
N THR A 4 9.91 0.23 -8.47
CA THR A 4 9.63 -1.09 -7.86
C THR A 4 9.76 -1.01 -6.33
N PRO A 5 9.24 -1.98 -5.56
CA PRO A 5 9.42 -2.03 -4.11
C PRO A 5 10.89 -1.97 -3.69
N ALA A 6 11.77 -2.67 -4.42
CA ALA A 6 13.21 -2.68 -4.18
C ALA A 6 13.92 -1.38 -4.60
N ALA A 7 13.35 -0.63 -5.54
CA ALA A 7 13.94 0.61 -6.08
C ALA A 7 12.85 1.65 -6.39
N PRO A 8 12.19 2.23 -5.37
CA PRO A 8 11.14 3.22 -5.58
C PRO A 8 11.73 4.51 -6.18
N LYS A 9 11.03 5.10 -7.15
CA LYS A 9 11.47 6.30 -7.88
C LYS A 9 10.73 7.56 -7.45
N CYS A 10 9.91 7.48 -6.41
CA CYS A 10 9.10 8.59 -5.89
C CYS A 10 8.91 8.43 -4.38
N GLY A 11 9.05 9.52 -3.62
CA GLY A 11 8.91 9.52 -2.15
C GLY A 11 7.55 8.96 -1.68
N PHE A 12 6.46 9.28 -2.37
CA PHE A 12 5.14 8.71 -2.06
C PHE A 12 5.06 7.21 -2.28
N SER A 13 5.70 6.70 -3.35
CA SER A 13 5.77 5.25 -3.59
C SER A 13 6.63 4.56 -2.54
N ASN A 14 7.74 5.16 -2.13
CA ASN A 14 8.58 4.66 -1.05
C ASN A 14 7.83 4.62 0.29
N ALA A 15 7.04 5.64 0.60
CA ALA A 15 6.24 5.69 1.84
C ALA A 15 5.24 4.53 1.91
N VAL A 16 4.53 4.22 0.81
CA VAL A 16 3.63 3.05 0.77
C VAL A 16 4.38 1.74 0.99
N VAL A 17 5.54 1.55 0.35
CA VAL A 17 6.38 0.36 0.56
C VAL A 17 6.78 0.22 2.03
N GLN A 18 7.24 1.31 2.65
CA GLN A 18 7.63 1.31 4.06
C GLN A 18 6.44 0.99 4.99
N ILE A 19 5.25 1.50 4.71
CA ILE A 19 4.04 1.18 5.49
C ILE A 19 3.75 -0.33 5.41
N LEU A 20 3.78 -0.93 4.22
CA LEU A 20 3.58 -2.36 4.06
C LEU A 20 4.67 -3.17 4.80
N ASP A 21 5.93 -2.73 4.73
CA ASP A 21 7.04 -3.35 5.47
C ASP A 21 6.84 -3.28 6.99
N PHE A 22 6.35 -2.15 7.53
CA PHE A 22 6.03 -2.02 8.97
C PHE A 22 4.95 -3.01 9.41
N HIS A 23 3.96 -3.28 8.54
CA HIS A 23 2.92 -4.28 8.78
C HIS A 23 3.40 -5.71 8.50
N GLY A 24 4.63 -5.91 8.03
CA GLY A 24 5.18 -7.23 7.71
C GLY A 24 4.64 -7.83 6.41
N VAL A 25 4.00 -7.03 5.55
CA VAL A 25 3.42 -7.48 4.29
C VAL A 25 4.52 -7.58 3.23
N LYS A 26 5.12 -8.77 3.11
CA LYS A 26 6.23 -9.02 2.16
C LYS A 26 5.79 -9.58 0.81
N GLN A 27 4.59 -10.15 0.75
CA GLN A 27 4.04 -10.79 -0.45
C GLN A 27 2.91 -9.92 -0.97
N TYR A 28 3.19 -9.15 -2.02
CA TYR A 28 2.21 -8.37 -2.75
C TYR A 28 2.71 -8.14 -4.17
N ASP A 29 1.78 -8.00 -5.10
CA ASP A 29 2.11 -7.63 -6.46
C ASP A 29 2.35 -6.12 -6.58
N SER A 30 3.35 -5.74 -7.35
CA SER A 30 3.68 -4.34 -7.59
C SER A 30 3.84 -4.09 -9.08
N PHE A 31 3.17 -3.07 -9.57
CA PHE A 31 3.22 -2.69 -10.98
C PHE A 31 3.87 -1.30 -11.13
N ASN A 32 4.92 -1.22 -11.96
CA ASN A 32 5.67 0.00 -12.20
C ASN A 32 5.05 0.79 -13.36
N VAL A 33 4.33 1.86 -13.03
CA VAL A 33 3.64 2.70 -14.04
C VAL A 33 4.60 3.60 -14.83
N LEU A 34 5.90 3.59 -14.54
CA LEU A 34 6.89 4.34 -15.31
C LEU A 34 7.36 3.58 -16.56
N GLU A 35 7.14 2.27 -16.59
CA GLU A 35 7.52 1.41 -17.72
C GLU A 35 6.37 1.18 -18.71
N ASP A 36 5.15 1.52 -18.31
CA ASP A 36 3.93 1.32 -19.09
C ASP A 36 2.98 2.50 -18.91
N GLU A 37 2.83 3.31 -19.96
CA GLU A 37 1.94 4.48 -19.96
C GLU A 37 0.46 4.10 -20.07
N ASP A 38 0.13 2.97 -20.71
CA ASP A 38 -1.26 2.48 -20.80
C ASP A 38 -1.73 2.04 -19.41
N LEU A 39 -0.89 1.30 -18.68
CA LEU A 39 -1.12 0.99 -17.27
C LEU A 39 -1.28 2.26 -16.43
N ARG A 40 -0.44 3.28 -16.67
CA ARG A 40 -0.44 4.52 -15.90
C ARG A 40 -1.73 5.32 -16.07
N GLN A 41 -2.31 5.37 -17.27
CA GLN A 41 -3.58 6.04 -17.49
C GLN A 41 -4.75 5.16 -17.08
N GLY A 42 -4.74 3.89 -17.50
CA GLY A 42 -5.80 2.94 -17.23
C GLY A 42 -6.08 2.76 -15.74
N ILE A 43 -5.05 2.73 -14.88
CA ILE A 43 -5.26 2.60 -13.43
C ILE A 43 -5.97 3.80 -12.82
N LYS A 44 -5.71 5.02 -13.34
CA LYS A 44 -6.37 6.24 -12.83
C LYS A 44 -7.84 6.29 -13.21
N GLU A 45 -8.16 5.85 -14.42
CA GLU A 45 -9.53 5.77 -14.92
C GLU A 45 -10.29 4.68 -14.17
N TYR A 46 -9.70 3.50 -14.02
CA TYR A 46 -10.28 2.36 -13.32
C TYR A 46 -10.63 2.68 -11.86
N SER A 47 -9.70 3.29 -11.13
CA SER A 47 -9.89 3.64 -9.72
C SER A 47 -10.64 4.96 -9.52
N ASN A 48 -10.96 5.68 -10.60
CA ASN A 48 -11.40 7.08 -10.57
C ASN A 48 -10.52 7.96 -9.65
N TRP A 49 -9.19 7.76 -9.69
CA TRP A 49 -8.23 8.41 -8.79
C TRP A 49 -7.00 8.95 -9.55
N PRO A 50 -6.67 10.25 -9.42
CA PRO A 50 -5.72 10.88 -10.33
C PRO A 50 -4.23 10.62 -10.00
N THR A 51 -3.92 10.12 -8.80
CA THR A 51 -2.53 10.07 -8.28
C THR A 51 -1.98 8.65 -8.15
N ILE A 52 -0.64 8.56 -8.06
CA ILE A 52 0.14 7.34 -7.87
C ILE A 52 1.11 7.60 -6.71
N PRO A 53 1.33 6.65 -5.78
CA PRO A 53 0.88 5.25 -5.78
C PRO A 53 -0.61 5.07 -5.49
N GLN A 54 -1.13 3.91 -5.89
CA GLN A 54 -2.45 3.41 -5.52
C GLN A 54 -2.28 2.00 -4.93
N VAL A 55 -3.09 1.68 -3.92
CA VAL A 55 -3.09 0.40 -3.20
C VAL A 55 -4.46 -0.23 -3.32
N PHE A 56 -4.45 -1.54 -3.58
CA PHE A 56 -5.64 -2.37 -3.64
C PHE A 56 -5.47 -3.54 -2.67
N ILE A 57 -6.54 -3.90 -1.97
CA ILE A 57 -6.61 -5.05 -1.07
C ILE A 57 -7.85 -5.84 -1.47
N ASP A 58 -7.69 -7.14 -1.71
CA ASP A 58 -8.76 -8.02 -2.25
C ASP A 58 -9.40 -7.52 -3.56
N GLY A 59 -8.64 -6.79 -4.37
CA GLY A 59 -9.15 -6.17 -5.61
C GLY A 59 -9.95 -4.88 -5.39
N GLU A 60 -10.19 -4.48 -4.13
CA GLU A 60 -10.85 -3.21 -3.81
C GLU A 60 -9.83 -2.08 -3.70
N PHE A 61 -10.17 -0.91 -4.23
CA PHE A 61 -9.33 0.28 -4.12
C PHE A 61 -9.34 0.81 -2.69
N VAL A 62 -8.17 0.80 -2.05
CA VAL A 62 -8.01 1.29 -0.68
C VAL A 62 -7.61 2.75 -0.66
N GLY A 63 -6.65 3.15 -1.49
CA GLY A 63 -6.20 4.55 -1.48
C GLY A 63 -4.83 4.82 -2.07
N GLY A 64 -4.44 6.09 -1.99
CA GLY A 64 -3.09 6.56 -2.30
C GLY A 64 -2.18 6.61 -1.06
N CYS A 65 -1.04 7.28 -1.20
CA CYS A 65 -0.04 7.39 -0.12
C CYS A 65 -0.59 8.03 1.17
N ASP A 66 -1.35 9.12 1.07
CA ASP A 66 -1.82 9.86 2.24
C ASP A 66 -2.85 9.04 3.04
N LEU A 67 -3.76 8.36 2.33
CA LEU A 67 -4.76 7.49 2.94
C LEU A 67 -4.11 6.25 3.59
N MET A 68 -3.13 5.63 2.91
CA MET A 68 -2.33 4.55 3.52
C MET A 68 -1.64 4.99 4.81
N LEU A 69 -1.13 6.24 4.86
CA LEU A 69 -0.49 6.78 6.05
C LEU A 69 -1.50 7.07 7.17
N GLU A 70 -2.70 7.54 6.83
CA GLU A 70 -3.79 7.76 7.79
C GLU A 70 -4.25 6.43 8.40
N MET A 71 -4.57 5.45 7.55
CA MET A 71 -5.00 4.11 7.95
C MET A 71 -3.93 3.38 8.78
N HIS A 72 -2.65 3.62 8.49
CA HIS A 72 -1.55 3.12 9.31
C HIS A 72 -1.56 3.73 10.72
N LYS A 73 -1.79 5.04 10.84
CA LYS A 73 -1.75 5.77 12.12
C LYS A 73 -2.96 5.49 13.01
N ASN A 74 -4.15 5.39 12.42
CA ASN A 74 -5.39 5.16 13.16
C ASN A 74 -5.64 3.66 13.44
N GLY A 75 -4.88 2.76 12.81
CA GLY A 75 -4.99 1.31 12.99
C GLY A 75 -5.93 0.61 12.01
N GLU A 76 -6.69 1.34 11.19
CA GLU A 76 -7.62 0.77 10.20
C GLU A 76 -6.93 -0.14 9.19
N LEU A 77 -5.67 0.15 8.83
CA LEU A 77 -4.91 -0.71 7.93
C LEU A 77 -4.68 -2.11 8.52
N VAL A 78 -4.61 -2.24 9.85
CA VAL A 78 -4.52 -3.55 10.50
C VAL A 78 -5.81 -4.34 10.30
N ASP A 79 -6.96 -3.68 10.47
CA ASP A 79 -8.27 -4.29 10.30
C ASP A 79 -8.50 -4.73 8.84
N GLU A 80 -8.13 -3.88 7.86
CA GLU A 80 -8.22 -4.22 6.43
C GLU A 80 -7.35 -5.43 6.07
N LEU A 81 -6.10 -5.47 6.54
CA LEU A 81 -5.22 -6.62 6.32
C LEU A 81 -5.78 -7.90 6.97
N GLN A 82 -6.39 -7.79 8.15
CA GLN A 82 -6.98 -8.93 8.85
C GLN A 82 -8.18 -9.50 8.10
N LYS A 83 -9.00 -8.66 7.44
CA LYS A 83 -10.14 -9.12 6.62
C LYS A 83 -9.70 -10.06 5.49
N VAL A 84 -8.52 -9.84 4.93
CA VAL A 84 -7.93 -10.69 3.87
C VAL A 84 -7.00 -11.78 4.42
N GLY A 85 -7.01 -12.03 5.73
CA GLY A 85 -6.21 -13.09 6.36
C GLY A 85 -4.72 -12.75 6.53
N ILE A 86 -4.34 -11.48 6.38
CA ILE A 86 -2.96 -11.01 6.60
C ILE A 86 -2.84 -10.47 8.03
N LYS A 87 -2.06 -11.16 8.87
CA LYS A 87 -1.76 -10.68 10.22
C LYS A 87 -0.67 -9.61 10.18
N SER A 88 -0.99 -8.40 10.64
CA SER A 88 0.00 -7.31 10.74
C SER A 88 1.03 -7.59 11.84
N ALA A 89 2.31 -7.38 11.53
CA ALA A 89 3.42 -7.49 12.48
C ALA A 89 3.37 -6.44 13.61
N LEU A 90 2.55 -5.40 13.47
CA LEU A 90 2.33 -4.41 14.53
C LEU A 90 1.46 -4.93 15.68
N LEU A 91 0.65 -5.96 15.44
CA LEU A 91 -0.14 -6.60 16.50
C LEU A 91 0.76 -7.30 17.51
N ASP A 92 1.80 -7.99 17.05
CA ASP A 92 2.73 -8.72 17.92
C ASP A 92 3.53 -7.79 18.85
N LYS A 93 3.76 -6.53 18.43
CA LYS A 93 4.48 -5.53 19.25
C LYS A 93 3.62 -4.89 20.35
N LYS A 94 2.30 -5.04 20.30
CA LYS A 94 1.39 -4.48 21.33
C LYS A 94 1.38 -5.32 22.60
N ASP A 95 1.66 -6.62 22.49
CA ASP A 95 1.65 -7.57 23.62
C ASP A 95 2.93 -7.51 24.49
N GLU A 96 4.05 -6.98 23.98
CA GLU A 96 5.31 -6.87 24.75
C GLU A 96 5.43 -5.58 25.59
N GLY A 97 4.40 -4.72 25.58
CA GLY A 97 4.45 -3.39 26.19
C GLY A 97 3.38 -3.08 27.22
N SER A 98 2.64 -4.08 27.71
CA SER A 98 1.55 -3.89 28.68
C SER A 98 1.88 -4.35 30.09
#